data_AF-A0A218QMZ3-F1
#
_entry.id   AF-A0A218QMZ3-F1
#
_cell.length_a   1.000
_cell.length_b   1.000
_cell.length_c   1.000
_cell.angle_alpha   90.00
_cell.angle_beta   90.00
_cell.angle_gamma   90.00
#
_symmetry.space_group_name_H-M   'P 1'
#
loop_
_entity.id
_entity.type
_entity.pdbx_description
1 polymer ?
#
loop_
_entity_poly.entity_id
_entity_poly.type
_entity_poly.pdbx_seq_one_letter_code
_entity_poly.pdbx_strand_id
1 'polypeptide(L)' 'MERSKIVAIITGAISIILAIAYLILVQLLDFRGEMKPAPISQLNQSAVITYHHPADDKGEKLVYIS' A
#
# COMPACT_ATOMS: atom_id res chain seq x y z
N MET A 1 35.18 34.19 -28.38
CA MET A 1 33.86 33.73 -27.90
C MET A 1 33.53 34.54 -26.66
N GLU A 2 32.45 35.32 -26.70
CA GLU A 2 32.06 36.20 -25.60
C GLU A 2 31.97 35.42 -24.28
N ARG A 3 32.66 35.89 -23.24
CA ARG A 3 32.67 35.36 -21.87
C ARG A 3 31.28 34.99 -21.36
N SER A 4 30.26 35.77 -21.71
CA SER A 4 28.86 35.52 -21.35
C SER A 4 28.30 34.22 -21.93
N LYS A 5 28.72 33.84 -23.14
CA LYS A 5 28.28 32.61 -23.79
C LYS A 5 28.85 31.37 -23.08
N ILE A 6 30.10 31.44 -22.65
CA ILE A 6 30.77 30.37 -21.91
C ILE A 6 30.08 30.16 -20.55
N VAL A 7 29.81 31.26 -19.82
CA VAL A 7 29.10 31.18 -18.54
C VAL A 7 27.70 30.60 -18.71
N ALA A 8 26.94 31.03 -19.73
CA ALA A 8 25.60 30.50 -19.98
C ALA A 8 25.60 28.98 -20.23
N ILE A 9 26.57 28.48 -21.00
CA ILE A 9 26.72 27.04 -21.28
C ILE A 9 27.07 26.29 -19.99
N ILE A 10 28.02 26.79 -19.20
CA ILE A 10 28.44 26.15 -17.96
C ILE A 10 27.28 26.09 -16.96
N THR A 11 26.55 27.19 -16.78
CA THR A 11 25.40 27.24 -15.88
C THR A 11 24.30 26.26 -16.32
N GLY A 12 24.01 26.20 -17.63
CA GLY A 12 23.06 25.22 -18.17
C GLY A 12 23.51 23.77 -18.00
N ALA A 13 24.80 23.49 -18.17
CA ALA A 13 25.35 22.15 -17.93
C ALA A 13 25.24 21.75 -16.45
N ILE A 14 25.56 22.67 -15.53
CA ILE A 14 25.42 22.45 -14.09
C ILE A 14 23.95 22.18 -13.72
N SER A 15 22.99 22.93 -14.27
CA SER A 15 21.58 22.69 -13.97
C SER A 15 21.11 21.31 -14.43
N ILE A 16 21.58 20.85 -15.59
CA ILE A 16 21.26 19.50 -16.10
C ILE A 16 21.86 18.43 -15.18
N ILE A 17 23.13 18.57 -14.78
CA ILE A 17 23.79 17.63 -13.87
C ILE A 17 23.03 17.56 -12.53
N LEU A 18 22.65 18.71 -11.96
CA LEU A 18 21.87 18.77 -10.72
C LEU A 18 20.48 18.13 -10.89
N ALA A 19 19.81 18.36 -12.01
CA ALA A 19 18.51 17.73 -12.29
C ALA A 19 18.63 16.20 -12.34
N ILE A 20 19.64 15.67 -13.04
CA ILE A 20 19.89 14.22 -13.10
C ILE A 20 20.22 13.67 -11.72
N ALA A 21 21.10 14.34 -10.96
CA ALA A 21 21.44 13.93 -9.60
C ALA A 21 20.22 13.90 -8.69
N TYR A 22 19.33 14.90 -8.79
CA TYR A 22 18.07 14.94 -8.05
C TYR A 22 17.17 13.74 -8.40
N LEU A 23 17.00 13.42 -9.69
CA LEU A 23 16.17 12.29 -10.10
C LEU A 23 16.73 10.95 -9.59
N ILE A 24 18.05 10.75 -9.67
CA ILE A 24 18.71 9.56 -9.11
C ILE A 24 18.49 9.48 -7.59
N LEU A 25 18.63 10.61 -6.90
CA LEU A 25 18.43 10.68 -5.45
C LEU A 25 16.98 10.31 -5.09
N VAL A 26 15.99 10.93 -5.73
CA VAL A 26 14.57 10.61 -5.51
C VAL A 26 14.31 9.12 -5.78
N GLN A 27 14.85 8.59 -6.86
CA GLN A 27 14.70 7.18 -7.19
C GLN A 27 15.29 6.26 -6.11
N LEU A 28 16.48 6.60 -5.58
CA LEU A 28 17.10 5.85 -4.49
C LEU A 28 16.31 5.96 -3.17
N LEU A 29 15.76 7.13 -2.88
CA LEU A 29 14.92 7.34 -1.70
C LEU A 29 13.55 6.69 -1.83
N ASP A 30 13.04 6.48 -3.03
CA ASP A 30 11.76 5.80 -3.29
C ASP A 30 11.91 4.28 -3.32
N PHE A 31 13.14 3.77 -3.53
CA PHE A 31 13.47 2.33 -3.43
C PHE A 31 13.39 1.75 -1.99
N ARG A 32 12.55 2.30 -1.10
CA ARG A 32 12.34 1.84 0.30
C ARG A 32 11.71 0.44 0.42
N GLY A 33 11.57 -0.29 -0.67
CA GLY A 33 11.01 -1.63 -0.72
C GLY A 33 9.53 -1.61 -1.03
N GLU A 34 9.06 -2.72 -1.61
CA GLU A 34 7.66 -2.96 -1.94
C GLU A 34 6.76 -2.60 -0.74
N MET A 35 5.81 -1.70 -0.95
CA MET A 35 4.74 -1.44 -0.01
C MET A 35 3.96 -2.75 0.17
N LYS A 36 4.30 -3.52 1.21
CA LYS A 36 3.53 -4.71 1.52
C LYS A 36 2.10 -4.26 1.86
N PRO A 37 1.06 -4.83 1.21
CA PRO A 37 -0.30 -4.49 1.55
C PRO A 37 -0.54 -4.78 3.03
N ALA A 38 -1.31 -3.91 3.68
CA ALA A 38 -1.66 -4.09 5.08
C ALA A 38 -2.21 -5.51 5.29
N PRO A 39 -1.79 -6.22 6.36
CA PRO A 39 -2.31 -7.56 6.62
C PRO A 39 -3.83 -7.54 6.63
N ILE A 40 -4.47 -8.30 5.73
CA ILE A 40 -5.89 -8.58 5.85
C ILE A 40 -6.05 -9.45 7.09
N SER A 41 -6.60 -8.88 8.15
CA SER A 41 -7.01 -9.69 9.30
C SER A 41 -8.11 -10.60 8.81
N GLN A 42 -7.84 -11.90 8.65
CA GLN A 42 -8.89 -12.91 8.50
C GLN A 42 -9.66 -12.93 9.82
N LEU A 43 -10.67 -12.06 9.94
CA LEU A 43 -11.70 -12.21 10.94
C LEU A 43 -12.47 -13.47 10.56
N ASN A 44 -11.99 -14.63 11.01
CA ASN A 44 -12.78 -15.84 11.13
C ASN A 44 -13.82 -15.59 12.22
N GLN A 45 -14.78 -14.74 11.94
CA GLN A 45 -15.97 -14.63 12.76
C GLN A 45 -16.88 -15.76 12.33
N SER A 46 -16.59 -16.97 12.83
CA SER A 46 -17.59 -18.01 12.94
C SER A 46 -18.65 -17.47 13.90
N ALA A 47 -19.58 -16.68 13.36
CA ALA A 47 -20.76 -16.25 14.07
C ALA A 47 -21.59 -17.50 14.33
N VAL A 48 -21.37 -18.13 15.49
CA VAL A 48 -22.28 -19.13 16.02
C VAL A 48 -23.56 -18.38 16.36
N ILE A 49 -24.51 -18.37 15.41
CA ILE A 49 -25.86 -17.91 15.69
C ILE A 49 -26.53 -19.02 16.52
N THR A 50 -26.44 -18.89 17.84
CA THR A 50 -27.25 -19.70 18.75
C THR A 50 -28.70 -19.24 18.61
N TYR A 51 -29.48 -19.94 17.79
CA TYR A 51 -30.92 -19.81 17.81
C TYR A 51 -31.42 -20.32 19.17
N HIS A 52 -31.86 -19.42 20.03
CA HIS A 52 -32.59 -19.80 21.24
C HIS A 52 -33.98 -20.30 20.80
N HIS A 53 -34.08 -21.61 20.56
CA HIS A 53 -35.35 -22.27 20.29
C HIS A 53 -36.18 -22.25 21.58
N PRO A 54 -37.34 -21.55 21.64
CA PRO A 54 -38.28 -21.77 22.73
C PRO A 54 -38.74 -23.22 22.60
N ALA A 55 -38.53 -24.01 23.65
CA ALA A 55 -38.88 -25.43 23.66
C ALA A 55 -40.35 -25.63 23.24
N ASP A 56 -40.57 -26.12 22.03
CA ASP A 56 -41.82 -26.79 21.71
C ASP A 56 -41.81 -28.13 22.46
N ASP A 57 -42.91 -28.44 23.13
CA ASP A 57 -43.15 -29.52 24.10
C ASP A 57 -43.04 -30.94 23.49
N LYS A 58 -42.50 -31.05 22.28
CA LYS A 58 -42.33 -32.30 21.54
C LYS A 58 -40.89 -32.39 21.09
N GLY A 59 -40.07 -33.10 21.86
CA GLY A 59 -38.61 -33.17 21.77
C GLY A 59 -38.00 -33.71 20.45
N GLU A 60 -38.29 -33.07 19.32
CA GLU A 60 -37.63 -33.34 18.04
C GLU A 60 -36.59 -32.26 17.76
N LYS A 61 -35.33 -32.61 18.07
CA LYS A 61 -34.16 -31.76 17.82
C LYS A 61 -33.82 -31.79 16.32
N LEU A 62 -34.47 -30.96 15.51
CA LEU A 62 -34.07 -30.76 14.12
C LEU A 62 -32.90 -29.78 14.05
N VAL A 63 -31.69 -30.32 14.11
CA VAL A 63 -30.47 -29.59 13.78
C VAL A 63 -30.42 -29.43 12.25
N TYR A 64 -30.96 -28.32 11.74
CA TYR A 64 -30.71 -27.91 10.36
C TYR A 64 -29.41 -27.13 10.28
N ILE A 65 -28.43 -27.81 9.66
CA ILE A 65 -27.37 -27.37 8.75
C ILE A 65 -26.64 -26.05 9.04
N SER A 66 -25.32 -26.13 9.01
CA SER A 66 -24.50 -25.27 8.16
C SER A 66 -23.40 -26.11 7.53
#